data_AF-A0A9Y0ZH43-F1
#
_entry.id   AF-A0A9Y0ZH43-F1
#
_cell.length_a   1.000
_cell.length_b   1.000
_cell.length_c   1.000
_cell.angle_alpha   90.00
_cell.angle_beta   90.00
_cell.angle_gamma   90.00
#
_symmetry.space_group_name_H-M   'P 1'
#
loop_
_entity.id
_entity.type
_entity.pdbx_description
1 polymer ?
#
loop_
_entity_poly.entity_id
_entity_poly.type
_entity_poly.pdbx_seq_one_letter_code
_entity_poly.pdbx_strand_id
1 'polypeptide(L)'
;FTGSTDTGKVVLQLAAKSNLKPVTLELGGKSPFIVCEDADVDKAVELAHFALFFNQGQCCCAGSRTYVHEKVYDEFLEKAKARALKRVVGDPFKGGIEQGPQVDSDQFEKILRYIRSGVESGATLETGGERLGTKGYYIQPTVFSNVKDDMLIAKDEIFGPVKSCSF
;
A
#
# COMPACT_ATOMS: atom_id res chain seq x y z
N PHE A 1 6.58 -10.07 -19.16
CA PHE A 1 5.92 -10.64 -17.97
C PHE A 1 5.68 -9.50 -17.00
N THR A 2 4.48 -9.43 -16.41
CA THR A 2 4.14 -8.46 -15.37
C THR A 2 3.63 -9.21 -14.15
N GLY A 3 4.23 -8.97 -12.99
CA GLY A 3 3.89 -9.70 -11.77
C GLY A 3 4.97 -9.59 -10.70
N SER A 4 5.03 -10.56 -9.79
CA SER A 4 6.00 -10.51 -8.69
C SER A 4 7.45 -10.64 -9.18
N THR A 5 8.36 -10.00 -8.44
CA THR A 5 9.80 -10.06 -8.70
C THR A 5 10.33 -11.49 -8.74
N ASP A 6 9.85 -12.36 -7.84
CA ASP A 6 10.31 -13.74 -7.76
C ASP A 6 9.90 -14.57 -8.97
N THR A 7 8.65 -14.44 -9.43
CA THR A 7 8.20 -15.10 -10.66
C THR A 7 8.92 -14.52 -11.89
N GLY A 8 9.16 -13.21 -11.92
CA GLY A 8 9.93 -12.57 -12.99
C GLY A 8 11.34 -13.14 -13.16
N LYS A 9 12.05 -13.40 -12.04
CA LYS A 9 13.35 -14.09 -12.04
C LYS A 9 13.24 -15.49 -12.66
N VAL A 10 12.20 -16.25 -12.33
CA VAL A 10 11.97 -17.58 -12.91
C VAL A 10 11.72 -17.49 -14.42
N VAL A 11 10.89 -16.56 -14.88
CA VAL A 11 10.64 -16.35 -16.32
C VAL A 11 11.94 -16.05 -17.06
N LEU A 12 12.79 -15.18 -16.52
CA LEU A 12 14.10 -14.85 -17.11
C LEU A 12 15.01 -16.08 -17.20
N GLN A 13 15.10 -16.87 -16.12
CA GLN A 13 15.90 -18.09 -16.09
C GLN A 13 15.42 -19.12 -17.12
N LEU A 14 14.11 -19.31 -17.26
CA LEU A 14 13.54 -20.24 -18.23
C LEU A 14 13.78 -19.79 -19.67
N ALA A 15 13.70 -18.48 -19.94
CA ALA A 15 14.04 -17.93 -21.24
C ALA A 15 15.51 -18.20 -21.60
N ALA A 16 16.43 -17.96 -20.65
CA ALA A 16 17.86 -18.19 -20.82
C ALA A 16 18.20 -19.68 -21.06
N LYS A 17 17.58 -20.58 -20.28
CA LYS A 17 17.84 -22.04 -20.36
C LYS A 17 17.25 -22.73 -21.59
N SER A 18 16.26 -22.12 -22.23
CA SER A 18 15.56 -22.72 -23.37
C SER A 18 16.17 -22.27 -24.69
N ASN A 19 15.77 -21.11 -25.19
CA ASN A 19 16.09 -20.66 -26.55
C ASN A 19 16.54 -19.21 -26.63
N LEU A 20 16.93 -18.61 -25.51
CA LEU A 20 17.38 -17.21 -25.43
C LEU A 20 16.35 -16.21 -26.00
N LYS A 21 15.05 -16.51 -25.88
CA LYS A 21 14.01 -15.57 -26.28
C LYS A 21 14.17 -14.23 -25.53
N PRO A 22 13.96 -13.07 -26.18
CA PRO A 22 13.97 -11.79 -25.50
C PRO A 22 12.86 -11.72 -24.44
N VAL A 23 13.13 -11.04 -23.32
CA VAL A 23 12.21 -10.91 -22.19
C VAL A 23 12.12 -9.45 -21.74
N THR A 24 10.89 -8.98 -21.53
CA THR A 24 10.59 -7.75 -20.80
C THR A 24 9.90 -8.09 -19.47
N LEU A 25 10.27 -7.40 -18.39
CA LEU A 25 9.81 -7.67 -17.02
C LEU A 25 9.34 -6.38 -16.34
N GLU A 26 8.06 -6.29 -16.01
CA GLU A 26 7.50 -5.25 -15.14
C GLU A 26 7.19 -5.89 -13.79
N LEU A 27 7.95 -5.53 -12.77
CA LEU A 27 7.95 -6.24 -11.48
C LEU A 27 7.31 -5.38 -10.38
N GLY A 28 7.38 -5.88 -9.15
CA GLY A 28 6.84 -5.18 -7.98
C GLY A 28 7.56 -3.87 -7.68
N GLY A 29 6.93 -3.05 -6.85
CA GLY A 29 7.43 -1.74 -6.46
C GLY A 29 7.27 -1.41 -4.97
N LYS A 30 8.05 -0.44 -4.50
CA LYS A 30 7.88 0.20 -3.19
C LYS A 30 7.99 1.72 -3.34
N SER A 31 7.09 2.26 -4.16
CA SER A 31 7.18 3.63 -4.67
C SER A 31 7.04 4.66 -3.55
N PRO A 32 8.00 5.61 -3.44
CA PRO A 32 7.89 6.73 -2.51
C PRO A 32 6.98 7.84 -3.07
N PHE A 33 6.31 8.54 -2.16
CA PHE A 33 5.56 9.77 -2.40
C PHE A 33 6.13 10.83 -1.45
N ILE A 34 6.66 11.93 -1.99
CA ILE A 34 7.37 12.95 -1.19
C ILE A 34 6.53 14.23 -1.14
N VAL A 35 6.24 14.71 0.06
CA VAL A 35 5.52 15.97 0.32
C VAL A 35 6.51 16.99 0.87
N CYS A 36 6.80 18.03 0.08
CA CYS A 36 7.72 19.10 0.45
C CYS A 36 7.07 20.12 1.41
N GLU A 37 7.90 21.00 2.00
CA GLU A 37 7.45 22.00 2.98
C GLU A 37 6.43 23.02 2.44
N ASP A 38 6.45 23.27 1.13
CA ASP A 38 5.63 24.25 0.43
C ASP A 38 4.40 23.62 -0.25
N ALA A 39 4.17 22.32 -0.02
CA ALA A 39 3.04 21.61 -0.58
C ALA A 39 1.71 22.10 0.00
N ASP A 40 0.71 22.22 -0.86
CA ASP A 40 -0.70 22.28 -0.44
C ASP A 40 -1.06 20.95 0.24
N VAL A 41 -1.22 20.97 1.56
CA VAL A 41 -1.45 19.79 2.39
C VAL A 41 -2.75 19.08 2.02
N ASP A 42 -3.84 19.82 1.76
CA ASP A 42 -5.12 19.22 1.40
C ASP A 42 -5.02 18.47 0.07
N LYS A 43 -4.38 19.09 -0.93
CA LYS A 43 -4.13 18.44 -2.21
C LYS A 43 -3.17 17.25 -2.07
N ALA A 44 -2.12 17.38 -1.28
CA ALA A 44 -1.15 16.31 -1.05
C ALA A 44 -1.81 15.09 -0.40
N VAL A 45 -2.72 15.29 0.56
CA VAL A 45 -3.47 14.21 1.22
C VAL A 45 -4.33 13.45 0.22
N GLU A 46 -5.09 14.13 -0.64
CA GLU A 46 -5.93 13.45 -1.64
C GLU A 46 -5.08 12.69 -2.67
N LEU A 47 -3.98 13.29 -3.15
CA LEU A 47 -3.08 12.64 -4.10
C LEU A 47 -2.40 11.41 -3.48
N ALA A 48 -1.89 11.52 -2.27
CA ALA A 48 -1.28 10.40 -1.56
C ALA A 48 -2.33 9.33 -1.22
N HIS A 49 -3.56 9.72 -0.89
CA HIS A 49 -4.66 8.77 -0.64
C HIS A 49 -4.97 7.97 -1.91
N PHE A 50 -5.16 8.66 -3.04
CA PHE A 50 -5.38 7.99 -4.32
C PHE A 50 -4.20 7.11 -4.72
N ALA A 51 -2.96 7.62 -4.63
CA ALA A 51 -1.74 6.92 -5.04
C ALA A 51 -1.56 5.56 -4.36
N LEU A 52 -2.08 5.40 -3.15
CA LEU A 52 -2.01 4.13 -2.42
C LEU A 52 -3.30 3.32 -2.49
N PHE A 53 -4.44 3.92 -2.14
CA PHE A 53 -5.67 3.16 -1.93
C PHE A 53 -6.41 2.81 -3.22
N PHE A 54 -5.96 3.33 -4.37
CA PHE A 54 -6.42 2.91 -5.69
C PHE A 54 -6.33 1.38 -5.84
N ASN A 55 -7.39 0.76 -6.35
CA ASN A 55 -7.51 -0.68 -6.53
C ASN A 55 -7.16 -1.50 -5.26
N GLN A 56 -7.58 -1.03 -4.08
CA GLN A 56 -7.27 -1.65 -2.78
C GLN A 56 -5.75 -1.74 -2.49
N GLY A 57 -4.92 -0.92 -3.14
CA GLY A 57 -3.46 -1.02 -3.05
C GLY A 57 -2.84 -2.16 -3.85
N GLN A 58 -3.63 -2.86 -4.66
CA GLN A 58 -3.18 -3.91 -5.58
C GLN A 58 -2.71 -3.27 -6.89
N CYS A 59 -1.64 -2.48 -6.81
CA CYS A 59 -1.07 -1.73 -7.93
C CYS A 59 0.46 -1.67 -7.77
N CYS A 60 1.20 -2.03 -8.82
CA CYS A 60 2.68 -2.10 -8.79
C CYS A 60 3.34 -0.73 -8.55
N CYS A 61 2.66 0.36 -8.91
CA CYS A 61 3.15 1.72 -8.69
C CYS A 61 2.54 2.41 -7.47
N ALA A 62 1.91 1.67 -6.55
CA ALA A 62 1.28 2.24 -5.37
C ALA A 62 2.25 3.08 -4.52
N GLY A 63 1.83 4.30 -4.16
CA GLY A 63 2.56 5.25 -3.30
C GLY A 63 2.61 4.79 -1.84
N SER A 64 3.30 3.70 -1.59
CA SER A 64 3.27 2.93 -0.33
C SER A 64 4.15 3.48 0.77
N ARG A 65 5.13 4.33 0.44
CA ARG A 65 5.93 5.10 1.40
C ARG A 65 5.69 6.59 1.20
N THR A 66 5.06 7.24 2.16
CA THR A 66 4.84 8.68 2.12
C THR A 66 5.84 9.37 3.06
N TYR A 67 6.75 10.14 2.48
CA TYR A 67 7.70 10.97 3.21
C TYR A 67 7.17 12.39 3.23
N VAL A 68 7.00 12.97 4.42
CA VAL A 68 6.39 14.30 4.57
C VAL A 68 7.32 15.19 5.36
N HIS A 69 7.63 16.35 4.80
CA HIS A 69 8.49 17.32 5.46
C HIS A 69 7.97 17.67 6.88
N GLU A 70 8.87 17.67 7.87
CA GLU A 70 8.55 17.83 9.31
C GLU A 70 7.58 18.98 9.61
N LYS A 71 7.73 20.13 8.94
CA LYS A 71 6.87 21.32 9.10
C LYS A 71 5.38 21.08 8.83
N VAL A 72 5.04 20.13 7.97
CA VAL A 72 3.66 19.85 7.55
C VAL A 72 3.22 18.43 7.92
N TYR A 73 4.07 17.66 8.61
CA TYR A 73 3.85 16.25 8.92
C TYR A 73 2.59 16.01 9.76
N ASP A 74 2.44 16.73 10.88
CA ASP A 74 1.32 16.51 11.80
C ASP A 74 -0.03 16.83 11.14
N GLU A 75 -0.10 17.96 10.42
CA GLU A 75 -1.31 18.36 9.69
C GLU A 75 -1.67 17.34 8.60
N PHE A 76 -0.67 16.90 7.83
CA PHE A 76 -0.86 15.89 6.80
C PHE A 76 -1.34 14.57 7.40
N LEU A 77 -0.74 14.12 8.51
CA LEU A 77 -1.06 12.84 9.12
C LEU A 77 -2.50 12.79 9.64
N GLU A 78 -2.92 13.83 10.36
CA GLU A 78 -4.30 13.99 10.84
C GLU A 78 -5.31 13.95 9.68
N LYS A 79 -5.05 14.72 8.62
CA LYS A 79 -5.91 14.75 7.43
C LYS A 79 -5.90 13.42 6.67
N ALA A 80 -4.75 12.76 6.53
CA ALA A 80 -4.62 11.48 5.86
C ALA A 80 -5.38 10.36 6.59
N LYS A 81 -5.30 10.33 7.93
CA LYS A 81 -6.07 9.45 8.80
C LYS A 81 -7.57 9.69 8.65
N ALA A 82 -8.01 10.95 8.73
CA ALA A 82 -9.42 11.32 8.56
C ALA A 82 -9.95 10.92 7.17
N ARG A 83 -9.14 11.10 6.12
CA ARG A 83 -9.51 10.72 4.74
C ARG A 83 -9.57 9.21 4.56
N ALA A 84 -8.67 8.46 5.18
CA ALA A 84 -8.68 7.00 5.18
C ALA A 84 -9.93 6.43 5.89
N LEU A 85 -10.31 6.99 7.04
CA LEU A 85 -11.53 6.62 7.78
C LEU A 85 -12.81 6.85 6.99
N LYS A 86 -12.86 7.89 6.16
CA LYS A 86 -14.03 8.23 5.32
C LYS A 86 -14.19 7.32 4.11
N ARG A 87 -13.17 6.54 3.73
CA ARG A 87 -13.20 5.70 2.54
C ARG A 87 -14.20 4.55 2.71
N VAL A 88 -15.20 4.50 1.84
CA VAL A 88 -16.28 3.50 1.94
C VAL A 88 -15.83 2.15 1.39
N VAL A 89 -15.75 1.15 2.26
CA VAL A 89 -15.37 -0.24 1.91
C VAL A 89 -16.62 -1.12 1.84
N GLY A 90 -16.77 -1.90 0.77
CA GLY A 90 -17.93 -2.78 0.63
C GLY A 90 -18.00 -3.51 -0.71
N ASP A 91 -19.20 -4.01 -1.02
CA ASP A 91 -19.49 -4.74 -2.25
C ASP A 91 -19.23 -3.88 -3.50
N PRO A 92 -18.29 -4.24 -4.38
CA PRO A 92 -17.90 -3.41 -5.52
C PRO A 92 -19.02 -3.20 -6.55
N PHE A 93 -20.11 -3.98 -6.49
CA PHE A 93 -21.28 -3.79 -7.36
C PHE A 93 -22.30 -2.77 -6.82
N LYS A 94 -22.11 -2.28 -5.58
CA LYS A 94 -22.98 -1.25 -5.00
C LYS A 94 -22.44 0.14 -5.28
N GLY A 95 -23.34 1.07 -5.61
CA GLY A 95 -23.00 2.47 -5.79
C GLY A 95 -22.44 3.11 -4.51
N GLY A 96 -21.50 4.03 -4.65
CA GLY A 96 -20.88 4.75 -3.53
C GLY A 96 -19.80 3.98 -2.78
N ILE A 97 -19.44 2.77 -3.21
CA ILE A 97 -18.31 2.02 -2.67
C ILE A 97 -17.02 2.49 -3.34
N GLU A 98 -16.03 2.86 -2.53
CA GLU A 98 -14.70 3.29 -3.00
C GLU A 98 -13.68 2.14 -3.01
N GLN A 99 -13.88 1.11 -2.17
CA GLN A 99 -12.92 0.02 -1.97
C GLN A 99 -13.61 -1.35 -1.89
N GLY A 100 -13.19 -2.27 -2.75
CA GLY A 100 -13.63 -3.67 -2.75
C GLY A 100 -12.78 -4.60 -1.86
N PRO A 101 -12.92 -5.93 -2.01
CA PRO A 101 -12.09 -6.90 -1.32
C PRO A 101 -10.71 -7.05 -1.99
N GLN A 102 -9.77 -7.69 -1.29
CA GLN A 102 -8.55 -8.23 -1.89
C GLN A 102 -8.89 -9.39 -2.84
N VAL A 103 -7.99 -9.68 -3.78
CA VAL A 103 -8.21 -10.65 -4.86
C VAL A 103 -8.49 -12.07 -4.37
N ASP A 104 -7.75 -12.54 -3.38
CA ASP A 104 -7.86 -13.89 -2.82
C ASP A 104 -7.42 -13.95 -1.35
N SER A 105 -7.50 -15.15 -0.75
CA SER A 105 -7.12 -15.39 0.63
C SER A 105 -5.62 -15.23 0.88
N ASP A 106 -4.78 -15.59 -0.07
CA ASP A 106 -3.33 -15.59 0.11
C ASP A 106 -2.82 -14.16 0.21
N GLN A 107 -3.30 -13.28 -0.67
CA GLN A 107 -3.00 -11.86 -0.63
C GLN A 107 -3.60 -11.20 0.62
N PHE A 108 -4.82 -11.58 1.01
CA PHE A 108 -5.45 -11.11 2.24
C PHE A 108 -4.63 -11.43 3.50
N GLU A 109 -4.24 -12.68 3.69
CA GLU A 109 -3.45 -13.13 4.84
C GLU A 109 -2.04 -12.53 4.82
N LYS A 110 -1.43 -12.38 3.63
CA LYS A 110 -0.16 -11.67 3.47
C LYS A 110 -0.26 -10.23 3.99
N ILE A 111 -1.28 -9.48 3.59
CA ILE A 111 -1.46 -8.10 4.03
C ILE A 111 -1.64 -8.03 5.56
N LEU A 112 -2.48 -8.89 6.14
CA LEU A 112 -2.68 -8.93 7.59
C LEU A 112 -1.38 -9.26 8.35
N ARG A 113 -0.51 -10.13 7.80
CA ARG A 113 0.82 -10.38 8.37
C ARG A 113 1.70 -9.13 8.36
N TYR A 114 1.70 -8.35 7.28
CA TYR A 114 2.46 -7.10 7.22
C TYR A 114 1.95 -6.06 8.22
N ILE A 115 0.63 -5.97 8.38
CA ILE A 115 0.04 -5.07 9.39
C ILE A 115 0.51 -5.48 10.80
N ARG A 116 0.43 -6.77 11.15
CA ARG A 116 0.94 -7.28 12.44
C ARG A 116 2.43 -6.95 12.64
N SER A 117 3.25 -7.20 11.62
CA SER A 117 4.68 -6.87 11.66
C SER A 117 4.94 -5.37 11.88
N GLY A 118 4.13 -4.49 11.30
CA GLY A 118 4.23 -3.05 11.53
C GLY A 118 4.04 -2.68 13.00
N VAL A 119 2.99 -3.21 13.63
CA VAL A 119 2.71 -3.01 15.06
C VAL A 119 3.83 -3.60 15.93
N GLU A 120 4.23 -4.84 15.66
CA GLU A 120 5.30 -5.55 16.40
C GLU A 120 6.67 -4.85 16.29
N SER A 121 6.92 -4.16 15.17
CA SER A 121 8.16 -3.39 14.95
C SER A 121 8.13 -1.99 15.59
N GLY A 122 7.02 -1.60 16.20
CA GLY A 122 6.87 -0.32 16.90
C GLY A 122 6.42 0.85 16.04
N ALA A 123 5.88 0.61 14.84
CA ALA A 123 5.16 1.65 14.11
C ALA A 123 3.83 1.96 14.81
N THR A 124 3.34 3.19 14.66
CA THR A 124 2.07 3.60 15.24
C THR A 124 0.94 3.33 14.26
N LEU A 125 -0.03 2.50 14.64
CA LEU A 125 -1.24 2.24 13.84
C LEU A 125 -2.25 3.37 14.05
N GLU A 126 -2.38 4.25 13.06
CA GLU A 126 -3.27 5.43 13.15
C GLU A 126 -4.73 5.10 12.88
N THR A 127 -4.98 4.19 11.94
CA THR A 127 -6.32 3.73 11.58
C THR A 127 -6.25 2.41 10.82
N GLY A 128 -7.38 1.70 10.78
CA GLY A 128 -7.53 0.43 10.10
C GLY A 128 -6.78 -0.69 10.82
N GLY A 129 -6.09 -1.52 10.05
CA GLY A 129 -5.30 -2.62 10.57
C GLY A 129 -6.04 -3.94 10.73
N GLU A 130 -7.36 -3.96 10.52
CA GLU A 130 -8.16 -5.16 10.71
C GLU A 130 -8.96 -5.57 9.47
N ARG A 131 -9.49 -6.78 9.54
CA ARG A 131 -10.52 -7.26 8.62
C ARG A 131 -11.80 -6.46 8.79
N LEU A 132 -12.49 -6.16 7.69
CA LEU A 132 -13.85 -5.64 7.72
C LEU A 132 -14.88 -6.76 7.45
N GLY A 133 -15.80 -6.97 8.39
CA GLY A 133 -16.87 -7.97 8.26
C GLY A 133 -16.38 -9.43 8.31
N THR A 134 -17.29 -10.37 8.07
CA THR A 134 -17.03 -11.83 8.24
C THR A 134 -16.97 -12.61 6.93
N LYS A 135 -17.33 -11.99 5.80
CA LYS A 135 -17.35 -12.61 4.45
C LYS A 135 -16.58 -11.74 3.47
N GLY A 136 -15.93 -12.39 2.51
CA GLY A 136 -15.01 -11.74 1.57
C GLY A 136 -13.71 -11.28 2.24
N TYR A 137 -12.76 -10.82 1.42
CA TYR A 137 -11.41 -10.48 1.83
C TYR A 137 -11.24 -8.96 2.01
N TYR A 138 -12.08 -8.34 2.84
CA TYR A 138 -12.04 -6.89 3.05
C TYR A 138 -11.07 -6.53 4.17
N ILE A 139 -10.19 -5.57 3.89
CA ILE A 139 -9.23 -5.01 4.84
C ILE A 139 -9.53 -3.52 5.00
N GLN A 140 -9.52 -3.03 6.24
CA GLN A 140 -9.72 -1.62 6.52
C GLN A 140 -8.58 -0.77 5.89
N PRO A 141 -8.86 0.43 5.37
CA PRO A 141 -7.82 1.34 4.90
C PRO A 141 -6.88 1.66 6.07
N THR A 142 -5.61 1.26 5.95
CA THR A 142 -4.65 1.27 7.06
C THR A 142 -3.62 2.38 6.87
N VAL A 143 -3.34 3.13 7.94
CA VAL A 143 -2.27 4.13 7.96
C VAL A 143 -1.36 3.85 9.15
N PHE A 144 -0.07 3.73 8.89
CA PHE A 144 0.99 3.69 9.90
C PHE A 144 1.76 5.01 9.88
N SER A 145 2.07 5.53 11.07
CA SER A 145 3.00 6.63 11.29
C SER A 145 4.24 6.14 12.05
N ASN A 146 5.27 6.97 12.16
CA ASN A 146 6.53 6.64 12.85
C ASN A 146 7.22 5.38 12.27
N VAL A 147 7.09 5.16 10.96
CA VAL A 147 7.71 4.02 10.28
C VAL A 147 9.20 4.30 10.09
N LYS A 148 10.05 3.36 10.51
CA LYS A 148 11.51 3.42 10.27
C LYS A 148 11.86 2.66 9.00
N ASP A 149 12.89 3.12 8.30
CA ASP A 149 13.31 2.55 7.01
C ASP A 149 13.73 1.08 7.09
N ASP A 150 14.09 0.57 8.27
CA ASP A 150 14.49 -0.80 8.47
C ASP A 150 13.31 -1.79 8.62
N MET A 151 12.10 -1.29 8.90
CA MET A 151 10.88 -2.08 9.09
C MET A 151 10.43 -2.77 7.80
N LEU A 152 9.84 -3.96 7.92
CA LEU A 152 9.31 -4.71 6.76
C LEU A 152 8.26 -3.91 5.97
N ILE A 153 7.39 -3.17 6.67
CA ILE A 153 6.38 -2.33 6.02
C ILE A 153 6.99 -1.16 5.22
N ALA A 154 8.23 -0.77 5.48
CA ALA A 154 8.97 0.20 4.67
C ALA A 154 9.71 -0.45 3.49
N LYS A 155 10.20 -1.68 3.62
CA LYS A 155 11.02 -2.34 2.59
C LYS A 155 10.21 -3.15 1.58
N ASP A 156 9.21 -3.89 2.05
CA ASP A 156 8.55 -4.92 1.27
C ASP A 156 7.28 -4.41 0.59
N GLU A 157 7.03 -4.91 -0.62
CA GLU A 157 5.77 -4.68 -1.32
C GLU A 157 4.61 -5.46 -0.67
N ILE A 158 3.76 -4.71 0.04
CA ILE A 158 2.58 -5.24 0.74
C ILE A 158 1.49 -5.61 -0.28
N PHE A 159 1.27 -4.75 -1.28
CA PHE A 159 0.24 -4.89 -2.33
C PHE A 159 -1.19 -4.92 -1.75
N GLY A 160 -1.46 -4.01 -0.81
CA GLY A 160 -2.73 -3.88 -0.10
C GLY A 160 -2.94 -2.46 0.42
N PRO A 161 -4.08 -2.18 1.08
CA PRO A 161 -4.48 -0.82 1.47
C PRO A 161 -3.77 -0.39 2.76
N VAL A 162 -2.44 -0.34 2.75
CA VAL A 162 -1.59 -0.06 3.93
C VAL A 162 -0.57 1.02 3.60
N LYS A 163 -0.72 2.19 4.23
CA LYS A 163 0.18 3.34 4.06
C LYS A 163 1.25 3.34 5.14
N SER A 164 2.50 3.56 4.74
CA SER A 164 3.55 3.96 5.66
C SER A 164 3.82 5.46 5.51
N CYS A 165 3.71 6.20 6.61
CA CYS A 165 4.07 7.61 6.70
C CYS A 165 5.28 7.79 7.63
N SER A 166 6.22 8.63 7.22
CA SER A 166 7.41 9.03 7.99
C SER A 166 7.80 10.47 7.65
N PHE A 167 8.51 11.13 8.57
CA PHE A 167 9.14 12.43 8.35
C PHE A 167 10.61 12.27 7.95
#